data_AF-A0AAE1KDG9-F1
#
_entry.id   AF-A0AAE1KDG9-F1
#
_cell.length_a   1.000
_cell.length_b   1.000
_cell.length_c   1.000
_cell.angle_alpha   90.00
_cell.angle_beta   90.00
_cell.angle_gamma   90.00
#
_symmetry.space_group_name_H-M   'P 1'
#
loop_
_entity.id
_entity.type
_entity.pdbx_description
1 polymer ?
#
loop_
_entity_poly.entity_id
_entity_poly.type
_entity_poly.pdbx_seq_one_letter_code
_entity_poly.pdbx_strand_id
1 'polypeptide(L)'
;MKSSFLLFALFIAVSTAQNLLAAAGPSPEQVVDTTGKKVRAGVDYYIRPVPETPCDGRGPCVNEEGLVLIARSLNVTCPLNVAVVVGFRGLPLQFTPVDLKKGDFYCFNNTNV
;
A
#
# COMPACT_ATOMS: atom_id res chain seq x y z
N MET A 1 0.40 26.07 53.84
CA MET A 1 -0.64 25.46 52.97
C MET A 1 -0.57 25.92 51.51
N LYS A 2 -0.29 27.20 51.21
CA LYS A 2 -0.31 27.78 49.85
C LYS A 2 0.71 27.19 48.85
N SER A 3 1.92 26.83 49.33
CA SER A 3 3.00 26.29 48.47
C SER A 3 2.78 24.85 48.02
N SER A 4 1.99 24.05 48.75
CA SER A 4 1.75 22.64 48.42
C SER A 4 0.77 22.48 47.24
N PHE A 5 -0.22 23.38 47.15
CA PHE A 5 -1.18 23.39 46.04
C PHE A 5 -0.53 23.73 44.69
N LEU A 6 0.51 24.58 44.69
CA LEU A 6 1.25 24.93 43.47
C LEU A 6 2.07 23.74 42.94
N LEU A 7 2.71 22.98 43.83
CA LEU A 7 3.45 21.77 43.46
C LEU A 7 2.51 20.68 42.93
N PHE A 8 1.34 20.52 43.54
CA PHE A 8 0.34 19.58 43.09
C PHE A 8 -0.24 19.94 41.71
N ALA A 9 -0.52 21.22 41.47
CA ALA A 9 -0.98 21.71 40.17
C ALA A 9 0.09 21.52 39.07
N LEU A 10 1.37 21.77 39.39
CA LEU A 10 2.48 21.56 38.47
C LEU A 10 2.64 20.07 38.12
N PHE A 11 2.49 19.19 39.10
CA PHE A 11 2.59 17.74 38.91
C PHE A 11 1.48 17.22 37.98
N ILE A 12 0.25 17.72 38.11
CA ILE A 12 -0.87 17.38 37.22
C ILE A 12 -0.64 17.94 35.79
N ALA A 13 -0.12 19.15 35.66
CA ALA A 13 0.19 19.74 34.35
C ALA A 13 1.27 18.94 33.59
N VAL A 14 2.32 18.49 34.27
CA VAL A 14 3.40 17.72 33.66
C VAL A 14 2.95 16.30 33.27
N SER A 15 2.16 15.65 34.12
CA SER A 15 1.64 14.30 33.85
C SER A 15 0.57 14.26 32.75
N THR A 16 -0.23 15.32 32.59
CA THR A 16 -1.19 15.43 31.48
C THR A 16 -0.51 15.79 30.16
N ALA A 17 0.56 16.57 30.18
CA ALA A 17 1.34 16.91 28.98
C ALA A 17 1.99 15.67 28.33
N GLN A 18 2.43 14.69 29.12
CA GLN A 18 3.02 13.44 28.61
C GLN A 18 2.00 12.58 27.83
N ASN A 19 0.72 12.61 28.21
CA ASN A 19 -0.35 11.88 27.51
C ASN A 19 -0.79 12.57 26.21
N LEU A 20 -0.62 13.90 26.10
CA LEU A 20 -0.90 14.66 24.88
C LEU A 20 0.23 14.57 23.85
N LEU A 21 1.44 14.20 24.28
CA LEU A 21 2.60 13.93 23.42
C LEU A 21 2.70 12.46 23.00
N ALA A 22 1.61 11.70 23.10
CA ALA A 22 1.51 10.41 22.44
C ALA A 22 1.75 10.65 20.93
N ALA A 23 2.97 10.37 20.48
CA ALA A 23 3.37 10.53 19.11
C ALA A 23 2.43 9.67 18.27
N ALA A 24 1.65 10.31 17.39
CA ALA A 24 0.98 9.59 16.34
C ALA A 24 2.05 8.76 15.61
N GLY A 25 1.90 7.44 15.63
CA GLY A 25 2.82 6.55 14.93
C GLY A 25 2.94 6.98 13.45
N PRO A 26 4.04 6.63 12.78
CA PRO A 26 4.22 6.97 11.37
C PRO A 26 2.99 6.53 10.59
N SER A 27 2.40 7.47 9.82
CA SER A 27 1.34 7.14 8.89
C SER A 27 1.85 6.04 7.97
N PRO A 28 1.06 4.98 7.68
CA PRO A 28 1.51 3.93 6.78
C PRO A 28 1.92 4.53 5.44
N GLU A 29 2.97 3.98 4.85
CA GLU A 29 3.55 4.49 3.61
C GLU A 29 2.57 4.28 2.44
N GLN A 30 2.50 5.25 1.53
CA GLN A 30 1.56 5.18 0.42
C GLN A 30 2.13 4.35 -0.73
N VAL A 31 1.31 3.49 -1.32
CA VAL A 31 1.70 2.72 -2.51
C VAL A 31 1.84 3.66 -3.70
N VAL A 32 2.99 3.60 -4.38
CA VAL A 32 3.27 4.37 -5.59
C VAL A 32 3.49 3.44 -6.78
N ASP A 33 3.07 3.90 -7.96
CA ASP A 33 3.33 3.22 -9.22
C ASP A 33 4.78 3.44 -9.69
N THR A 34 5.14 2.77 -10.80
CA THR A 34 6.48 2.87 -11.40
C THR A 34 6.83 4.26 -11.92
N THR A 35 5.88 5.20 -11.97
CA THR A 35 6.10 6.61 -12.32
C THR A 35 6.25 7.50 -11.09
N GLY A 36 6.22 6.93 -9.88
CA GLY A 36 6.26 7.65 -8.61
C GLY A 36 4.94 8.31 -8.22
N LYS A 37 3.85 8.00 -8.93
CA LYS A 37 2.52 8.54 -8.60
C LYS A 37 1.79 7.62 -7.65
N LYS A 38 0.95 8.20 -6.80
CA LYS A 38 0.10 7.48 -5.85
C LYS A 38 -0.87 6.54 -6.57
N VAL A 39 -0.95 5.28 -6.12
CA VAL A 39 -1.96 4.32 -6.59
C VAL A 39 -3.34 4.75 -6.08
N ARG A 40 -4.35 4.72 -6.98
CA ARG A 40 -5.72 5.20 -6.73
C ARG A 40 -6.76 4.14 -7.05
N ALA A 41 -7.90 4.22 -6.36
CA ALA A 41 -9.01 3.29 -6.59
C ALA A 41 -9.64 3.49 -7.98
N GLY A 42 -10.06 2.39 -8.60
CA GLY A 42 -10.74 2.41 -9.90
C GLY A 42 -9.87 2.82 -11.09
N VAL A 43 -8.55 2.86 -10.92
CA VAL A 43 -7.59 3.11 -12.00
C VAL A 43 -6.95 1.78 -12.40
N ASP A 44 -6.78 1.58 -13.71
CA ASP A 44 -6.16 0.38 -14.25
C ASP A 44 -4.65 0.38 -14.01
N TYR A 45 -4.17 -0.66 -13.31
CA TYR A 45 -2.76 -0.92 -13.08
C TYR A 45 -2.36 -2.29 -13.63
N TYR A 46 -1.13 -2.38 -14.13
CA TYR A 46 -0.50 -3.65 -14.49
C TYR A 46 0.44 -4.07 -13.37
N ILE A 47 0.15 -5.21 -12.74
CA ILE A 47 1.03 -5.81 -11.73
C ILE A 47 2.11 -6.60 -12.46
N ARG A 48 3.37 -6.23 -12.22
CA ARG A 48 4.55 -6.85 -12.85
C ARG A 48 5.61 -7.21 -11.82
N PRO A 49 6.37 -8.30 -12.03
CA PRO A 49 7.54 -8.61 -11.22
C PRO A 49 8.56 -7.46 -11.27
N VAL A 50 9.24 -7.23 -10.14
CA VAL A 50 10.37 -6.30 -10.09
C VAL A 50 11.54 -6.93 -10.85
N PRO A 51 12.18 -6.22 -11.79
CA PRO A 51 13.36 -6.73 -12.49
C PRO A 51 14.49 -7.10 -11.54
N GLU A 52 14.99 -8.33 -11.66
CA GLU A 52 16.14 -8.81 -10.88
C GLU A 52 17.47 -8.23 -11.37
N THR A 53 17.50 -7.77 -12.63
CA THR A 53 18.68 -7.12 -13.20
C THR A 53 18.62 -5.60 -12.98
N PRO A 54 19.75 -4.96 -12.60
CA PRO A 54 19.80 -3.52 -12.45
C PRO A 54 19.40 -2.84 -13.75
N CYS A 55 18.41 -1.97 -13.65
CA CYS A 55 18.02 -1.14 -14.76
C CYS A 55 19.20 -0.22 -15.08
N ASP A 56 19.64 -0.23 -16.33
CA ASP A 56 20.78 0.52 -16.87
C ASP A 56 20.58 2.05 -16.87
N GLY A 57 19.54 2.56 -16.19
CA GLY A 57 19.21 3.96 -16.09
C GLY A 57 18.66 4.58 -17.38
N ARG A 58 18.44 3.79 -18.45
CA ARG A 58 17.98 4.30 -19.76
C ARG A 58 16.47 4.20 -20.00
N GLY A 59 15.70 3.80 -18.99
CA GLY A 59 14.26 3.73 -19.11
C GLY A 59 13.60 2.99 -17.96
N PRO A 60 12.27 2.83 -18.00
CA PRO A 60 11.58 1.99 -17.04
C PRO A 60 12.14 0.56 -17.12
N CYS A 61 12.40 0.00 -15.96
CA CYS A 61 12.79 -1.40 -15.81
C CYS A 61 11.57 -2.25 -16.15
N VAL A 62 11.43 -2.65 -17.40
CA VAL A 62 10.31 -3.48 -17.84
C VAL A 62 10.83 -4.87 -18.13
N ASN A 63 10.54 -5.81 -17.23
CA ASN A 63 10.43 -7.20 -17.63
C ASN A 63 9.23 -7.30 -18.58
N GLU A 64 9.34 -8.10 -19.64
CA GLU A 64 8.19 -8.47 -20.47
C GLU A 64 7.30 -9.50 -19.74
N GLU A 65 7.07 -9.31 -18.45
CA GLU A 65 6.33 -10.23 -17.60
C GLU A 65 5.17 -9.52 -16.95
N GLY A 66 4.04 -10.21 -16.88
CA GLY A 66 2.82 -9.62 -16.36
C GLY A 66 1.86 -10.66 -15.82
N LEU A 67 1.04 -10.20 -14.90
CA LEU A 67 0.03 -11.00 -14.24
C LEU A 67 -1.18 -11.21 -15.17
N VAL A 68 -1.57 -12.46 -15.38
CA VAL A 68 -2.65 -12.89 -16.26
C VAL A 68 -3.56 -13.91 -15.59
N LEU A 69 -4.74 -14.13 -16.17
CA LEU A 69 -5.67 -15.16 -15.77
C LEU A 69 -5.57 -16.36 -16.72
N ILE A 70 -5.34 -17.55 -16.17
CA ILE A 70 -5.21 -18.80 -16.93
C ILE A 70 -6.15 -19.88 -16.41
N ALA A 71 -6.60 -20.77 -17.29
CA ALA A 71 -7.38 -21.94 -16.88
C ALA A 71 -6.53 -22.89 -16.01
N ARG A 72 -7.17 -23.57 -15.05
CA ARG A 72 -6.48 -24.57 -14.22
C ARG A 72 -6.02 -25.78 -15.01
N SER A 73 -6.85 -26.21 -15.94
CA SER A 73 -6.56 -27.31 -16.86
C SER A 73 -7.48 -27.20 -18.08
N LEU A 74 -7.26 -28.04 -19.09
CA LEU A 74 -8.12 -28.10 -20.28
C LEU A 74 -9.60 -28.39 -19.93
N ASN A 75 -9.85 -29.06 -18.80
CA ASN A 75 -11.19 -29.49 -18.39
C ASN A 75 -11.80 -28.58 -17.31
N VAL A 76 -11.02 -27.67 -16.70
CA VAL A 76 -11.49 -26.76 -15.65
C VAL A 76 -11.08 -25.33 -16.04
N THR A 77 -12.01 -24.67 -16.74
CA THR A 77 -11.81 -23.31 -17.28
C THR A 77 -12.20 -22.23 -16.28
N CYS A 78 -13.03 -22.53 -15.29
CA CYS A 78 -13.42 -21.60 -14.21
C CYS A 78 -13.42 -22.32 -12.85
N PRO A 79 -12.96 -21.67 -11.76
CA PRO A 79 -12.36 -20.34 -11.72
C PRO A 79 -10.96 -20.30 -12.37
N LEU A 80 -10.59 -19.14 -12.89
CA LEU A 80 -9.25 -18.91 -13.44
C LEU A 80 -8.23 -18.76 -12.32
N ASN A 81 -7.00 -19.18 -12.58
CA ASN A 81 -5.85 -18.95 -11.71
C ASN A 81 -5.11 -17.68 -12.14
N VAL A 82 -4.51 -17.02 -11.15
CA VAL A 82 -3.58 -15.92 -11.38
C VAL A 82 -2.17 -16.48 -11.62
N ALA A 83 -1.53 -16.08 -12.71
CA ALA A 83 -0.18 -16.50 -13.05
C ALA A 83 0.64 -15.34 -13.62
N VAL A 84 1.96 -15.46 -13.60
CA VAL A 84 2.88 -14.53 -14.29
C VAL A 84 3.36 -15.20 -15.57
N VAL A 85 3.28 -14.48 -16.69
CA VAL A 85 3.68 -14.99 -18.01
C VAL A 85 4.68 -14.05 -18.66
N VAL A 86 5.73 -14.63 -19.25
CA VAL A 86 6.78 -13.94 -20.01
C VAL A 86 6.31 -13.64 -21.44
N GLY A 87 6.73 -12.51 -22.00
CA GLY A 87 6.32 -11.97 -23.29
C GLY A 87 5.00 -11.21 -23.26
N PHE A 88 4.41 -10.95 -22.09
CA PHE A 88 3.11 -10.30 -21.97
C PHE A 88 3.08 -9.26 -20.86
N ARG A 89 2.46 -8.08 -21.12
CA ARG A 89 2.35 -6.99 -20.13
C ARG A 89 1.46 -7.34 -18.94
N GLY A 90 0.61 -8.34 -19.09
CA GLY A 90 -0.41 -8.72 -18.11
C GLY A 90 -1.80 -8.14 -18.43
N LEU A 91 -2.77 -8.46 -17.59
CA LEU A 91 -4.11 -7.88 -17.61
C LEU A 91 -4.16 -6.67 -16.64
N PRO A 92 -4.85 -5.57 -17.01
CA PRO A 92 -5.06 -4.47 -16.10
C PRO A 92 -6.01 -4.88 -14.97
N LEU A 93 -5.72 -4.43 -13.75
CA LEU A 93 -6.50 -4.67 -12.55
C LEU A 93 -6.75 -3.36 -11.82
N GLN A 94 -7.85 -3.29 -11.08
CA GLN A 94 -8.23 -2.12 -10.32
C GLN A 94 -8.27 -2.46 -8.84
N PHE A 95 -7.62 -1.63 -8.03
CA PHE A 95 -7.71 -1.78 -6.59
C PHE A 95 -9.00 -1.14 -6.09
N THR A 96 -9.72 -1.86 -5.23
CA THR A 96 -10.87 -1.32 -4.49
C THR A 96 -10.56 -1.39 -2.99
N PRO A 97 -10.57 -0.24 -2.28
CA PRO A 97 -10.34 -0.25 -0.84
C PRO A 97 -11.51 -0.92 -0.14
N VAL A 98 -11.21 -1.77 0.85
CA VAL A 98 -12.25 -2.43 1.65
C VAL A 98 -13.07 -1.40 2.45
N ASP A 99 -12.42 -0.33 2.90
CA ASP A 99 -13.07 0.85 3.48
C ASP A 99 -13.26 1.96 2.44
N LEU A 100 -14.50 2.12 1.96
CA LEU A 100 -14.89 3.10 0.92
C LEU A 100 -14.59 4.57 1.27
N LYS A 101 -14.20 4.88 2.53
CA LYS A 101 -13.84 6.24 2.97
C LYS A 101 -12.39 6.63 2.63
N LYS A 102 -11.54 5.69 2.22
CA LYS A 102 -10.13 5.96 1.88
C LYS A 102 -9.90 5.72 0.38
N GLY A 103 -9.74 6.80 -0.40
CA GLY A 103 -9.42 6.73 -1.84
C GLY A 103 -7.95 6.47 -2.16
N ASP A 104 -7.10 6.49 -1.14
CA ASP A 104 -5.64 6.29 -1.23
C ASP A 104 -5.24 4.93 -0.63
N PHE A 105 -4.32 4.23 -1.29
CA PHE A 105 -3.79 2.95 -0.82
C PHE A 105 -2.49 3.11 -0.04
N TYR A 106 -2.49 2.59 1.17
CA TYR A 106 -1.33 2.55 2.05
C TYR A 106 -0.86 1.11 2.20
N CYS A 107 0.44 0.90 2.38
CA CYS A 107 0.99 -0.37 2.86
C CYS A 107 0.19 -0.77 4.11
N PHE A 108 -0.32 -2.00 4.15
CA PHE A 108 -1.20 -2.56 5.20
C PHE A 108 -2.72 -2.25 5.14
N ASN A 109 -3.25 -1.61 4.09
CA ASN A 109 -4.70 -1.63 3.86
C ASN A 109 -5.14 -2.95 3.22
N ASN A 110 -6.22 -3.56 3.74
CA ASN A 110 -6.91 -4.64 3.03
C ASN A 110 -7.55 -4.07 1.75
N THR A 111 -7.32 -4.75 0.62
CA THR A 111 -7.83 -4.33 -0.69
C THR A 111 -8.34 -5.55 -1.46
N ASN A 112 -9.37 -5.34 -2.27
CA ASN A 112 -9.75 -6.29 -3.29
C ASN A 112 -9.07 -5.89 -4.60
N VAL A 113 -8.60 -6.90 -5.33
CA VAL A 113 -7.91 -6.78 -6.63
C VAL A 113 -8.72 -7.52 -7.67
#